data_AF-A0A927UVB6-F1
#
_entry.id   AF-A0A927UVB6-F1
#
_cell.length_a   1.000
_cell.length_b   1.000
_cell.length_c   1.000
_cell.angle_alpha   90.00
_cell.angle_beta   90.00
_cell.angle_gamma   90.00
#
_symmetry.space_group_name_H-M   'P 1'
#
loop_
_entity.id
_entity.type
_entity.pdbx_description
1 polymer ?
#
loop_
_entity_poly.entity_id
_entity_poly.type
_entity_poly.pdbx_seq_one_letter_code
_entity_poly.pdbx_strand_id
1 'polypeptide(L)'
;MGKSHVSKGVYLRFIAIRIAMVLSDILLVNFAYISAFYIRYYVAFELNDMAIQYVGALYNFAPYYTICCLIVFYFFKLYSNRWKYAGFKDLNCIICASVVTGILYVVGSLVFFMRMPLSYYVLGALMQFAFITLSRFSYRILRMESKNVNMFKKTATVNIMVVGVGESGLIVIKHLEQGGNNIAKPVCMVDYREARMNCMMNGLPVVFGINNITAAIKKYSVECVILADVAMPHEIRTAVKNICNENDVEVQDFSYYIQNSTGVVSLRGLLELAKGNVELVNEGDSDTFENGEKALISLDGKYVVKSVASNGDKLVIEVTKDILIPNDVHREWVEKYKNETGEDISFF
;
A
#
# COMPACT_ATOMS: atom_id res chain seq x y z
N MET A 1 -29.08 2.37 -2.80
CA MET A 1 -28.43 3.00 -1.61
C MET A 1 -28.11 1.93 -0.57
N GLY A 2 -27.00 1.20 -0.73
CA GLY A 2 -26.58 0.17 0.21
C GLY A 2 -25.68 0.74 1.31
N LYS A 3 -26.19 0.83 2.54
CA LYS A 3 -25.37 1.17 3.71
C LYS A 3 -24.50 -0.03 4.06
N SER A 4 -23.18 0.13 3.93
CA SER A 4 -22.21 -0.87 4.34
C SER A 4 -22.27 -1.06 5.85
N HIS A 5 -22.63 -2.26 6.29
CA HIS A 5 -22.58 -2.70 7.69
C HIS A 5 -21.11 -2.89 8.12
N VAL A 6 -20.39 -1.80 8.31
CA VAL A 6 -19.09 -1.84 8.99
C VAL A 6 -19.37 -2.16 10.46
N SER A 7 -18.95 -3.35 10.90
CA SER A 7 -19.12 -3.86 12.27
C SER A 7 -18.80 -2.78 13.31
N LYS A 8 -19.77 -2.46 14.19
CA LYS A 8 -19.69 -1.43 15.25
C LYS A 8 -18.38 -1.51 16.06
N GLY A 9 -17.84 -2.71 16.26
CA GLY A 9 -16.59 -2.93 16.98
C GLY A 9 -15.35 -2.33 16.33
N VAL A 10 -15.30 -2.26 15.00
CA VAL A 10 -14.19 -1.63 14.27
C VAL A 10 -14.23 -0.11 14.45
N TYR A 11 -15.42 0.49 14.36
CA TYR A 11 -15.62 1.92 14.55
C TYR A 11 -15.27 2.38 15.98
N LEU A 12 -15.66 1.62 17.01
CA LEU A 12 -15.29 1.90 18.40
C LEU A 12 -13.77 1.88 18.63
N ARG A 13 -13.05 0.91 18.04
CA ARG A 13 -11.58 0.85 18.16
C ARG A 13 -10.92 2.08 17.53
N PHE A 14 -11.40 2.55 16.38
CA PHE A 14 -10.89 3.77 15.76
C PHE A 14 -11.12 5.02 16.62
N ILE A 15 -12.28 5.12 17.28
CA ILE A 15 -12.57 6.22 18.21
C ILE A 15 -11.66 6.15 19.43
N ALA A 16 -11.52 4.98 20.05
CA ALA A 16 -10.68 4.80 21.24
C ALA A 16 -9.23 5.21 20.97
N ILE A 17 -8.68 4.85 19.81
CA ILE A 17 -7.32 5.23 19.43
C ILE A 17 -7.18 6.73 19.19
N ARG A 18 -8.20 7.40 18.61
CA ARG A 18 -8.19 8.87 18.49
C ARG A 18 -8.22 9.56 19.84
N ILE A 19 -9.07 9.07 20.76
CA ILE A 19 -9.14 9.59 22.13
C ILE A 19 -7.79 9.42 22.83
N ALA A 20 -7.16 8.24 22.72
CA ALA A 20 -5.84 7.98 23.28
C ALA A 20 -4.75 8.92 22.71
N MET A 21 -4.79 9.22 21.40
CA MET A 21 -3.87 10.19 20.79
C MET A 21 -4.10 11.62 21.33
N VAL A 22 -5.36 12.05 21.48
CA VAL A 22 -5.69 13.37 22.05
C VAL A 22 -5.21 13.46 23.50
N LEU A 23 -5.44 12.43 24.31
CA LEU A 23 -4.96 12.37 25.70
C LEU A 23 -3.43 12.40 25.78
N SER A 24 -2.75 11.67 24.89
CA SER A 24 -1.28 11.70 24.80
C SER A 24 -0.77 13.10 24.45
N ASP A 25 -1.38 13.77 23.46
CA ASP A 25 -0.98 15.13 23.07
C ASP A 25 -1.20 16.14 24.21
N ILE A 26 -2.30 16.03 24.97
CA ILE A 26 -2.56 16.85 26.17
C ILE A 26 -1.41 16.71 27.17
N LEU A 27 -1.01 15.46 27.47
CA LEU A 27 0.08 15.19 28.41
C LEU A 27 1.41 15.72 27.88
N LEU A 28 1.72 15.48 26.61
CA LEU A 28 2.99 15.87 25.99
C LEU A 28 3.16 17.37 25.85
N VAL A 29 2.10 18.12 25.54
CA VAL A 29 2.14 19.59 25.48
C VAL A 29 2.47 20.18 26.85
N ASN A 30 1.80 19.72 27.91
CA ASN A 30 2.08 20.19 29.27
C ASN A 30 3.47 19.76 29.74
N PHE A 31 3.86 18.52 29.46
CA PHE A 31 5.18 18.00 29.77
C PHE A 31 6.30 18.78 29.04
N ALA A 32 6.08 19.20 27.80
CA ALA A 32 7.02 20.01 27.04
C ALA A 32 7.35 21.33 27.74
N TYR A 33 6.35 22.09 28.15
CA TYR A 33 6.57 23.40 28.77
C TYR A 33 7.05 23.31 30.22
N ILE A 34 6.68 22.26 30.95
CA ILE A 34 7.26 21.96 32.27
C ILE A 34 8.73 21.57 32.12
N SER A 35 9.06 20.66 31.19
CA SER A 35 10.44 20.23 30.94
C SER A 35 11.32 21.39 30.47
N ALA A 36 10.79 22.29 29.63
CA ALA A 36 11.49 23.49 29.21
C ALA A 36 11.74 24.45 30.38
N PHE A 37 10.80 24.55 31.33
CA PHE A 37 11.01 25.32 32.55
C PHE A 37 12.15 24.72 33.38
N TYR A 38 12.11 23.42 33.64
CA TYR A 38 13.19 22.73 34.36
C TYR A 38 14.54 22.88 33.66
N ILE A 39 14.64 22.63 32.36
CA ILE A 39 15.91 22.76 31.64
C ILE A 39 16.41 24.21 31.68
N ARG A 40 15.52 25.20 31.56
CA ARG A 40 15.94 26.61 31.58
C ARG A 40 16.46 27.05 32.94
N TYR A 41 15.80 26.69 34.04
CA TYR A 41 16.10 27.23 35.37
C TYR A 41 16.93 26.30 36.26
N TYR A 42 16.74 24.99 36.15
CA TYR A 42 17.50 24.00 36.92
C TYR A 42 18.89 23.74 36.32
N VAL A 43 19.00 23.53 35.00
CA VAL A 43 20.30 23.26 34.35
C VAL A 43 21.18 24.51 34.29
N ALA A 44 20.57 25.70 34.22
CA ALA A 44 21.30 26.96 34.27
C ALA A 44 21.69 27.38 35.70
N PHE A 45 21.34 26.62 36.74
CA PHE A 45 21.52 26.98 38.16
C PHE A 45 20.91 28.34 38.56
N GLU A 46 19.83 28.76 37.89
CA GLU A 46 19.12 30.04 38.12
C GLU A 46 17.81 29.83 38.92
N LEU A 47 17.70 28.73 39.67
CA LEU A 47 16.50 28.37 40.43
C LEU A 47 16.40 29.19 41.73
N ASN A 48 16.02 30.46 41.60
CA ASN A 48 15.81 31.39 42.72
C ASN A 48 14.33 31.47 43.12
N ASP A 49 14.01 32.13 44.25
CA ASP A 49 12.62 32.36 44.70
C ASP A 49 11.76 33.10 43.65
N MET A 50 12.39 33.94 42.82
CA MET A 50 11.75 34.59 41.68
C MET A 50 11.33 33.60 40.59
N ALA A 51 12.05 32.48 40.43
CA ALA A 51 11.72 31.43 39.47
C ALA A 51 10.44 30.68 39.88
N ILE A 52 10.23 30.48 41.19
CA ILE A 52 9.07 29.76 41.74
C ILE A 52 7.75 30.48 41.43
N GLN A 53 7.77 31.82 41.37
CA GLN A 53 6.58 32.62 41.00
C GLN A 53 6.07 32.30 39.58
N TYR A 54 6.98 31.97 38.65
CA TYR A 54 6.62 31.58 37.29
C TYR A 54 5.94 30.21 37.21
N VAL A 55 6.15 29.32 38.19
CA VAL A 55 5.52 27.99 38.24
C VAL A 55 4.00 28.13 38.44
N GLY A 56 3.57 29.04 39.32
CA GLY A 56 2.15 29.32 39.52
C GLY A 56 1.48 29.88 38.27
N ALA A 57 2.15 30.79 37.57
CA ALA A 57 1.68 31.32 36.28
C ALA A 57 1.60 30.23 35.20
N LEU A 58 2.59 29.34 35.14
CA LEU A 58 2.61 28.21 34.21
C LEU A 58 1.43 27.26 34.44
N TYR A 59 1.17 26.88 35.70
CA TYR A 59 0.08 25.97 36.04
C TYR A 59 -1.30 26.55 35.74
N ASN A 60 -1.49 27.85 35.99
CA ASN A 60 -2.74 28.55 35.68
C ASN A 60 -2.94 28.74 34.16
N PHE A 61 -1.87 28.91 33.39
CA PHE A 61 -1.96 29.11 31.93
C PHE A 61 -2.08 27.79 31.15
N ALA A 62 -1.48 26.71 31.65
CA ALA A 62 -1.48 25.37 31.07
C ALA A 62 -2.84 24.88 30.52
N PRO A 63 -3.97 24.96 31.26
CA PRO A 63 -5.26 24.48 30.75
C PRO A 63 -5.76 25.29 29.56
N TYR A 64 -5.65 26.62 29.60
CA TYR A 64 -6.07 27.50 28.50
C TYR A 64 -5.25 27.24 27.24
N TYR A 65 -3.93 27.13 27.41
CA TYR A 65 -3.05 26.83 26.29
C TYR A 65 -3.33 25.46 25.67
N THR A 66 -3.57 24.44 26.50
CA THR A 66 -3.88 23.10 26.03
C THR A 66 -5.14 23.07 25.17
N ILE A 67 -6.20 23.78 25.60
CA ILE A 67 -7.44 23.89 24.82
C ILE A 67 -7.18 24.55 23.46
N CYS A 68 -6.41 25.65 23.43
CA CYS A 68 -6.02 26.30 22.19
C CYS A 68 -5.23 25.36 21.26
N CYS A 69 -4.27 24.60 21.79
CA CYS A 69 -3.51 23.61 21.02
C CYS A 69 -4.41 22.54 20.39
N LEU A 70 -5.38 22.01 21.15
CA LEU A 70 -6.32 21.02 20.62
C LEU A 70 -7.16 21.57 19.45
N ILE A 71 -7.60 22.83 19.55
CA ILE A 71 -8.33 23.51 18.47
C ILE A 71 -7.44 23.62 17.23
N VAL A 72 -6.20 24.07 17.38
CA VAL A 72 -5.25 24.17 16.25
C VAL A 72 -4.98 22.80 15.63
N PHE A 73 -4.70 21.77 16.43
CA PHE A 73 -4.45 20.41 15.94
C PHE A 73 -5.67 19.82 15.21
N TYR A 74 -6.88 20.18 15.65
CA TYR A 74 -8.10 19.82 14.96
C TYR A 74 -8.21 20.50 13.58
N PHE A 75 -7.94 21.80 13.48
CA PHE A 75 -7.98 22.54 12.20
C PHE A 75 -6.95 22.04 11.19
N PHE A 76 -5.73 21.75 11.64
CA PHE A 76 -4.69 21.15 10.81
C PHE A 76 -4.94 19.65 10.52
N LYS A 77 -6.07 19.09 10.97
CA LYS A 77 -6.52 17.71 10.72
C LYS A 77 -5.50 16.65 11.15
N LEU A 78 -4.71 16.92 12.21
CA LEU A 78 -3.71 15.98 12.75
C LEU A 78 -4.33 14.66 13.25
N TYR A 79 -5.65 14.60 13.44
CA TYR A 79 -6.38 13.41 13.90
C TYR A 79 -7.17 12.69 12.77
N SER A 80 -7.06 13.13 11.52
CA SER A 80 -7.75 12.51 10.39
C SER A 80 -7.07 11.21 9.93
N ASN A 81 -7.83 10.20 9.51
CA ASN A 81 -7.38 8.82 9.24
C ASN A 81 -7.27 8.49 7.73
N ARG A 82 -7.25 9.48 6.82
CA ARG A 82 -7.09 9.26 5.36
C ARG A 82 -5.60 9.13 4.96
N TRP A 83 -5.00 7.98 5.23
CA TRP A 83 -3.55 7.75 5.07
C TRP A 83 -3.28 6.66 4.04
N LYS A 84 -2.97 7.06 2.79
CA LYS A 84 -2.41 6.14 1.77
C LYS A 84 -1.03 6.59 1.24
N TYR A 85 -0.69 7.90 1.29
CA TYR A 85 0.58 8.43 0.73
C TYR A 85 1.10 9.70 1.42
N ALA A 86 1.18 9.72 2.76
CA ALA A 86 1.48 10.92 3.53
C ALA A 86 2.79 10.82 4.32
N GLY A 87 3.93 10.86 3.61
CA GLY A 87 5.23 11.05 4.27
C GLY A 87 5.48 12.54 4.54
N PHE A 88 5.63 13.31 3.47
CA PHE A 88 6.04 14.72 3.54
C PHE A 88 4.92 15.71 3.90
N LYS A 89 3.68 15.46 3.45
CA LYS A 89 2.56 16.40 3.69
C LYS A 89 2.17 16.49 5.18
N ASP A 90 2.19 15.38 5.90
CA ASP A 90 1.81 15.36 7.32
C ASP A 90 2.85 16.04 8.20
N LEU A 91 4.14 15.86 7.89
CA LEU A 91 5.22 16.56 8.59
C LEU A 91 5.07 18.08 8.45
N ASN A 92 4.71 18.55 7.25
CA ASN A 92 4.49 19.97 7.02
C ASN A 92 3.30 20.50 7.83
N CYS A 93 2.21 19.74 7.94
CA CYS A 93 1.08 20.10 8.81
C CYS A 93 1.47 20.18 10.30
N ILE A 94 2.33 19.26 10.78
CA ILE A 94 2.84 19.29 12.16
C ILE A 94 3.72 20.53 12.38
N ILE A 95 4.61 20.85 11.42
CA ILE A 95 5.46 22.04 11.48
C ILE A 95 4.60 23.30 11.55
N CYS A 96 3.65 23.47 10.62
CA CYS A 96 2.76 24.63 10.63
C CYS A 96 1.94 24.74 11.92
N ALA A 97 1.38 23.64 12.40
CA ALA A 97 0.63 23.62 13.67
C ALA A 97 1.52 23.99 14.87
N SER A 98 2.77 23.54 14.88
CA SER A 98 3.73 23.83 15.95
C SER A 98 4.17 25.30 15.95
N VAL A 99 4.36 25.89 14.76
CA VAL A 99 4.64 27.33 14.62
C VAL A 99 3.47 28.16 15.13
N VAL A 100 2.24 27.83 14.71
CA VAL A 100 1.03 28.55 15.12
C VAL A 100 0.82 28.45 16.65
N THR A 101 0.94 27.26 17.22
CA THR A 101 0.80 27.05 18.67
C THR A 101 1.93 27.69 19.48
N GLY A 102 3.14 27.75 18.95
CA GLY A 102 4.26 28.48 19.55
C GLY A 102 4.01 29.99 19.61
N ILE A 103 3.54 30.58 18.51
CA ILE A 103 3.17 32.00 18.46
C ILE A 103 2.02 32.30 19.44
N LEU A 104 0.98 31.46 19.46
CA LEU A 104 -0.14 31.60 20.40
C LEU A 104 0.31 31.50 21.86
N TYR A 105 1.28 30.63 22.17
CA TYR A 105 1.85 30.55 23.52
C TYR A 105 2.54 31.85 23.91
N VAL A 106 3.40 32.38 23.04
CA VAL A 106 4.13 33.63 23.29
C VAL A 106 3.17 34.79 23.47
N VAL A 107 2.22 34.98 22.54
CA VAL A 107 1.24 36.06 22.60
C VAL A 107 0.33 35.92 23.83
N GLY A 108 -0.18 34.71 24.10
CA GLY A 108 -1.04 34.46 25.26
C GLY A 108 -0.32 34.71 26.58
N SER A 109 0.92 34.26 26.71
CA SER A 109 1.74 34.49 27.89
C SER A 109 2.06 35.97 28.09
N LEU A 110 2.34 36.72 27.02
CA LEU A 110 2.66 38.16 27.09
C LEU A 110 1.45 39.04 27.46
N VAL A 111 0.23 38.63 27.08
CA VAL A 111 -1.00 39.43 27.28
C VAL A 111 -1.68 39.10 28.60
N PHE A 112 -1.73 37.83 29.01
CA PHE A 112 -2.54 37.38 30.15
C PHE A 112 -1.71 37.00 31.39
N PHE A 113 -0.41 36.74 31.23
CA PHE A 113 0.44 36.22 32.30
C PHE A 113 1.77 36.99 32.40
N MET A 114 2.65 36.52 33.28
CA MET A 114 3.94 37.14 33.53
C MET A 114 4.90 36.89 32.35
N ARG A 115 5.62 37.95 31.94
CA ARG A 115 6.61 37.86 30.86
C ARG A 115 7.77 36.96 31.26
N MET A 116 7.87 35.80 30.62
CA MET A 116 9.02 34.91 30.76
C MET A 116 10.18 35.28 29.80
N PRO A 117 11.43 34.86 30.09
CA PRO A 117 12.57 35.07 29.22
C PRO A 117 12.38 34.44 27.83
N LEU A 118 12.94 35.06 26.78
CA LEU A 118 12.80 34.58 25.39
C LEU A 118 13.30 33.14 25.20
N SER A 119 14.38 32.76 25.91
CA SER A 119 14.96 31.43 25.86
C SER A 119 14.00 30.33 26.34
N TYR A 120 13.11 30.63 27.29
CA TYR A 120 12.08 29.69 27.73
C TYR A 120 11.07 29.40 26.63
N TYR A 121 10.60 30.42 25.91
CA TYR A 121 9.62 30.25 24.83
C TYR A 121 10.17 29.42 23.67
N VAL A 122 11.43 29.69 23.27
CA VAL A 122 12.10 28.93 22.19
C VAL A 122 12.29 27.48 22.59
N LEU A 123 12.77 27.22 23.81
CA LEU A 123 12.99 25.87 24.31
C LEU A 123 11.68 25.08 24.45
N GLY A 124 10.62 25.72 24.95
CA GLY A 124 9.28 25.13 25.04
C GLY A 124 8.71 24.74 23.68
N ALA A 125 8.82 25.63 22.68
CA ALA A 125 8.36 25.35 21.32
C ALA A 125 9.13 24.18 20.67
N LEU A 126 10.45 24.10 20.87
CA LEU A 126 11.27 23.00 20.36
C LEU A 126 10.93 21.66 21.04
N MET A 127 10.78 21.65 22.37
CA MET A 127 10.39 20.46 23.12
C MET A 127 9.00 19.97 22.72
N GLN A 128 8.04 20.88 22.56
CA GLN A 128 6.71 20.54 22.10
C GLN A 128 6.74 19.90 20.70
N PHE A 129 7.45 20.53 19.76
CA PHE A 129 7.59 19.99 18.41
C PHE A 129 8.21 18.59 18.42
N ALA A 130 9.28 18.39 19.20
CA ALA A 130 9.96 17.10 19.32
C ALA A 130 9.04 16.02 19.90
N PHE A 131 8.37 16.29 21.01
CA PHE A 131 7.50 15.30 21.67
C PHE A 131 6.28 14.92 20.84
N ILE A 132 5.61 15.90 20.22
CA ILE A 132 4.47 15.63 19.33
C ILE A 132 4.94 14.81 18.12
N THR A 133 6.02 15.23 17.47
CA THR A 133 6.57 14.53 16.30
C THR A 133 6.92 13.09 16.68
N LEU A 134 7.66 12.89 17.77
CA LEU A 134 8.10 11.56 18.22
C LEU A 134 6.93 10.65 18.58
N SER A 135 5.92 11.16 19.30
CA SER A 135 4.70 10.42 19.65
C SER A 135 3.96 9.94 18.40
N ARG A 136 3.82 10.81 17.39
CA ARG A 136 3.14 10.48 16.13
C ARG A 136 3.93 9.50 15.27
N PHE A 137 5.25 9.68 15.16
CA PHE A 137 6.12 8.74 14.44
C PHE A 137 6.16 7.36 15.13
N SER A 138 6.21 7.32 16.46
CA SER A 138 6.18 6.07 17.23
C SER A 138 4.88 5.30 17.01
N TYR A 139 3.72 5.97 17.14
CA TYR A 139 2.43 5.34 16.84
C TYR A 139 2.34 4.85 15.38
N ARG A 140 2.93 5.59 14.42
CA ARG A 140 2.97 5.19 13.00
C ARG A 140 3.78 3.93 12.80
N ILE A 141 4.98 3.85 13.36
CA ILE A 141 5.86 2.68 13.26
C ILE A 141 5.17 1.46 13.88
N LEU A 142 4.64 1.59 15.10
CA LEU A 142 3.90 0.52 15.78
C LEU A 142 2.66 0.06 14.99
N ARG A 143 1.95 0.97 14.33
CA ARG A 143 0.78 0.61 13.50
C ARG A 143 1.17 0.00 12.15
N MET A 144 2.30 0.40 11.58
CA MET A 144 2.82 -0.19 10.34
C MET A 144 3.28 -1.63 10.60
N GLU A 145 4.01 -1.85 11.69
CA GLU A 145 4.38 -3.16 12.22
C GLU A 145 3.14 -4.01 12.56
N SER A 146 2.17 -3.45 13.28
CA SER A 146 0.94 -4.16 13.64
C SER A 146 0.02 -4.42 12.45
N LYS A 147 0.09 -3.61 11.37
CA LYS A 147 -0.56 -3.96 10.09
C LYS A 147 0.14 -5.14 9.43
N ASN A 148 1.47 -5.20 9.42
CA ASN A 148 2.19 -6.38 8.94
C ASN A 148 1.85 -7.62 9.77
N VAL A 149 1.75 -7.51 11.10
CA VAL A 149 1.48 -8.65 12.00
C VAL A 149 -0.01 -9.05 12.05
N ASN A 150 -0.96 -8.10 11.99
CA ASN A 150 -2.40 -8.41 11.94
C ASN A 150 -2.92 -8.71 10.52
N MET A 151 -2.21 -8.34 9.44
CA MET A 151 -2.50 -8.83 8.09
C MET A 151 -2.31 -10.35 7.96
N PHE A 152 -1.54 -10.97 8.87
CA PHE A 152 -1.40 -12.43 8.91
C PHE A 152 -2.58 -13.17 9.56
N LYS A 153 -3.56 -12.50 10.18
CA LYS A 153 -4.54 -13.20 11.04
C LYS A 153 -6.04 -13.00 10.79
N LYS A 154 -6.54 -12.01 10.01
CA LYS A 154 -8.00 -11.71 10.01
C LYS A 154 -8.66 -11.14 8.74
N THR A 155 -8.24 -11.54 7.56
CA THR A 155 -9.11 -11.50 6.37
C THR A 155 -9.23 -12.93 5.86
N ALA A 156 -10.40 -13.33 5.35
CA ALA A 156 -10.54 -14.59 4.61
C ALA A 156 -9.60 -14.50 3.39
N THR A 157 -8.36 -14.92 3.59
CA THR A 157 -7.28 -14.89 2.62
C THR A 157 -7.25 -16.27 2.01
N VAL A 158 -7.66 -16.39 0.75
CA VAL A 158 -7.52 -17.62 -0.01
C VAL A 158 -6.04 -17.93 -0.09
N ASN A 159 -5.63 -19.03 0.54
CA ASN A 159 -4.24 -19.47 0.53
C ASN A 159 -3.93 -20.10 -0.83
N ILE A 160 -3.02 -19.47 -1.57
CA ILE A 160 -2.65 -19.88 -2.91
C ILE A 160 -1.30 -20.58 -2.89
N MET A 161 -1.27 -21.76 -3.49
CA MET A 161 -0.03 -22.48 -3.81
C MET A 161 0.34 -22.22 -5.27
N VAL A 162 1.58 -21.84 -5.53
CA VAL A 162 2.07 -21.57 -6.89
C VAL A 162 2.96 -22.73 -7.34
N VAL A 163 2.59 -23.41 -8.42
CA VAL A 163 3.37 -24.51 -8.98
C VAL A 163 4.22 -24.00 -10.14
N GLY A 164 5.53 -24.01 -9.95
CA GLY A 164 6.54 -23.44 -10.84
C GLY A 164 7.41 -22.41 -10.13
N VAL A 165 8.68 -22.75 -9.87
CA VAL A 165 9.68 -21.86 -9.22
C VAL A 165 10.43 -21.01 -10.26
N GLY A 166 9.96 -20.98 -11.50
CA GLY A 166 10.51 -20.15 -12.57
C GLY A 166 10.08 -18.68 -12.52
N GLU A 167 10.44 -17.94 -13.56
CA GLU A 167 10.11 -16.51 -13.69
C GLU A 167 8.60 -16.25 -13.66
N SER A 168 7.81 -17.10 -14.31
CA SER A 168 6.34 -17.01 -14.30
C SER A 168 5.74 -17.15 -12.90
N GLY A 169 6.30 -18.03 -12.05
CA GLY A 169 5.85 -18.17 -10.66
C GLY A 169 6.13 -16.91 -9.83
N LEU A 170 7.27 -16.27 -10.08
CA LEU A 170 7.62 -15.01 -9.42
C LEU A 170 6.70 -13.86 -9.87
N ILE A 171 6.28 -13.85 -11.14
CA ILE A 171 5.30 -12.88 -11.66
C ILE A 171 3.96 -13.02 -10.93
N VAL A 172 3.47 -14.25 -10.75
CA VAL A 172 2.23 -14.52 -10.00
C VAL A 172 2.32 -14.00 -8.56
N ILE A 173 3.43 -14.28 -7.88
CA ILE A 173 3.62 -13.83 -6.49
C ILE A 173 3.62 -12.31 -6.40
N LYS A 174 4.38 -11.63 -7.27
CA LYS A 174 4.39 -10.17 -7.31
C LYS A 174 3.00 -9.60 -7.61
N HIS A 175 2.25 -10.23 -8.52
CA HIS A 175 0.90 -9.79 -8.85
C HIS A 175 -0.05 -9.94 -7.66
N LEU A 176 0.00 -11.07 -6.96
CA LEU A 176 -0.77 -11.33 -5.74
C LEU A 176 -0.44 -10.33 -4.63
N GLU A 177 0.83 -9.98 -4.46
CA GLU A 177 1.28 -8.98 -3.48
C GLU A 177 0.87 -7.55 -3.85
N GLN A 178 0.87 -7.21 -5.15
CA GLN A 178 0.51 -5.87 -5.65
C GLN A 178 -1.00 -5.62 -5.68
N GLY A 179 -1.81 -6.68 -5.76
CA GLY A 179 -3.27 -6.61 -5.86
C GLY A 179 -3.98 -5.85 -4.73
N GLY A 180 -3.27 -5.51 -3.64
CA GLY A 180 -3.65 -4.49 -2.64
C GLY A 180 -4.86 -4.81 -1.75
N ASN A 181 -5.73 -5.74 -2.19
CA ASN A 181 -6.79 -6.33 -1.41
C ASN A 181 -6.30 -7.72 -0.98
N ASN A 182 -5.99 -7.85 0.31
CA ASN A 182 -5.52 -9.06 1.04
C ASN A 182 -6.52 -10.26 0.97
N ILE A 183 -7.10 -10.54 -0.19
CA ILE A 183 -8.09 -11.57 -0.47
C ILE A 183 -7.38 -12.88 -0.86
N ALA A 184 -6.21 -12.79 -1.49
CA ALA A 184 -5.43 -13.92 -1.96
C ALA A 184 -3.99 -13.79 -1.46
N LYS A 185 -3.43 -14.87 -0.91
CA LYS A 185 -2.08 -14.86 -0.34
C LYS A 185 -1.27 -16.06 -0.82
N PRO A 186 -0.08 -15.85 -1.42
CA PRO A 186 0.80 -16.96 -1.72
C PRO A 186 1.37 -17.54 -0.41
N VAL A 187 1.24 -18.85 -0.21
CA VAL A 187 1.69 -19.53 1.03
C VAL A 187 2.89 -20.44 0.82
N CYS A 188 3.04 -21.03 -0.36
CA CYS A 188 4.18 -21.85 -0.73
C CYS A 188 4.33 -21.91 -2.24
N MET A 189 5.54 -22.29 -2.67
CA MET A 189 5.84 -22.61 -4.06
C MET A 189 6.16 -24.09 -4.20
N VAL A 190 5.85 -24.66 -5.35
CA VAL A 190 6.19 -26.05 -5.67
C VAL A 190 7.09 -26.09 -6.90
N ASP A 191 8.23 -26.78 -6.82
CA ASP A 191 8.96 -27.23 -8.01
C ASP A 191 8.70 -28.73 -8.20
N TYR A 192 8.19 -29.11 -9.36
CA TYR A 192 7.95 -30.52 -9.70
C TYR A 192 9.24 -31.24 -10.08
N ARG A 193 10.32 -30.52 -10.37
CA ARG A 193 11.64 -31.10 -10.61
C ARG A 193 12.27 -31.50 -9.29
N GLU A 194 13.02 -32.58 -9.30
CA GLU A 194 13.78 -33.02 -8.14
C GLU A 194 14.90 -32.02 -7.85
N ALA A 195 14.76 -31.25 -6.77
CA ALA A 195 15.80 -30.35 -6.28
C ALA A 195 15.80 -30.27 -4.74
N ARG A 196 16.92 -29.77 -4.20
CA ARG A 196 17.38 -29.91 -2.81
C ARG A 196 16.35 -29.45 -1.76
N MET A 197 16.24 -30.19 -0.66
CA MET A 197 15.39 -29.84 0.49
C MET A 197 15.81 -28.49 1.11
N ASN A 198 14.81 -27.74 1.61
CA ASN A 198 14.93 -26.47 2.35
C ASN A 198 15.44 -25.25 1.57
N CYS A 199 14.74 -24.88 0.50
CA CYS A 199 14.90 -23.57 -0.14
C CYS A 199 13.73 -22.63 0.19
N MET A 200 14.04 -21.35 0.37
CA MET A 200 13.02 -20.29 0.41
C MET A 200 13.24 -19.36 -0.78
N MET A 201 12.16 -18.96 -1.45
CA MET A 201 12.20 -17.98 -2.54
C MET A 201 11.22 -16.86 -2.22
N ASN A 202 11.68 -15.60 -2.26
CA ASN A 202 10.89 -14.43 -1.87
C ASN A 202 10.24 -14.55 -0.46
N GLY A 203 10.89 -15.26 0.47
CA GLY A 203 10.36 -15.49 1.82
C GLY A 203 9.26 -16.56 1.90
N LEU A 204 8.95 -17.25 0.80
CA LEU A 204 8.02 -18.39 0.76
C LEU A 204 8.79 -19.73 0.74
N PRO A 205 8.29 -20.75 1.45
CA PRO A 205 8.89 -22.09 1.42
C PRO A 205 8.68 -22.76 0.05
N VAL A 206 9.73 -23.37 -0.48
CA VAL A 206 9.68 -24.18 -1.71
C VAL A 206 9.55 -25.65 -1.36
N VAL A 207 8.50 -26.28 -1.87
CA VAL A 207 8.21 -27.71 -1.77
C VAL A 207 8.68 -28.38 -3.06
N PHE A 208 9.46 -29.45 -2.93
CA PHE A 208 10.01 -30.17 -4.08
C PHE A 208 9.28 -31.49 -4.29
N GLY A 209 9.02 -31.84 -5.55
CA GLY A 209 8.43 -33.10 -5.95
C GLY A 209 6.90 -33.11 -5.87
N ILE A 210 6.29 -33.77 -6.86
CA ILE A 210 4.83 -33.86 -7.03
C ILE A 210 4.17 -34.57 -5.85
N ASN A 211 4.82 -35.62 -5.32
CA ASN A 211 4.30 -36.42 -4.20
C ASN A 211 4.12 -35.61 -2.90
N ASN A 212 4.84 -34.50 -2.76
CA ASN A 212 4.77 -33.65 -1.56
C ASN A 212 3.68 -32.59 -1.62
N ILE A 213 2.99 -32.46 -2.76
CA ILE A 213 1.92 -31.48 -2.95
C ILE A 213 0.77 -31.74 -1.98
N THR A 214 0.33 -32.99 -1.81
CA THR A 214 -0.74 -33.36 -0.87
C THR A 214 -0.41 -32.98 0.56
N ALA A 215 0.85 -33.18 0.97
CA ALA A 215 1.33 -32.77 2.28
C ALA A 215 1.36 -31.24 2.44
N ALA A 216 1.76 -30.52 1.38
CA ALA A 216 1.79 -29.07 1.36
C ALA A 216 0.39 -28.46 1.43
N ILE A 217 -0.58 -29.00 0.69
CA ILE A 217 -1.99 -28.57 0.70
C ILE A 217 -2.53 -28.59 2.13
N LYS A 218 -2.34 -29.71 2.84
CA LYS A 218 -2.80 -29.87 4.24
C LYS A 218 -2.03 -28.97 5.20
N LYS A 219 -0.69 -28.94 5.09
CA LYS A 219 0.18 -28.18 6.00
C LYS A 219 -0.07 -26.67 5.93
N TYR A 220 -0.29 -26.13 4.73
CA TYR A 220 -0.48 -24.70 4.50
C TYR A 220 -1.94 -24.30 4.29
N SER A 221 -2.88 -25.24 4.43
CA SER A 221 -4.32 -25.02 4.24
C SER A 221 -4.63 -24.30 2.92
N VAL A 222 -4.13 -24.88 1.83
CA VAL A 222 -4.24 -24.32 0.46
C VAL A 222 -5.67 -24.49 -0.04
N GLU A 223 -6.24 -23.41 -0.59
CA GLU A 223 -7.60 -23.37 -1.12
C GLU A 223 -7.63 -23.24 -2.65
N CYS A 224 -6.55 -22.71 -3.24
CA CYS A 224 -6.42 -22.56 -4.70
C CYS A 224 -4.97 -22.82 -5.13
N VAL A 225 -4.79 -23.45 -6.28
CA VAL A 225 -3.49 -23.74 -6.88
C VAL A 225 -3.37 -23.03 -8.22
N ILE A 226 -2.31 -22.25 -8.39
CA ILE A 226 -1.99 -21.61 -9.67
C ILE A 226 -0.83 -22.36 -10.33
N LEU A 227 -1.08 -22.89 -11.52
CA LEU A 227 -0.06 -23.49 -12.37
C LEU A 227 0.65 -22.37 -13.13
N ALA A 228 1.83 -21.98 -12.63
CA ALA A 228 2.62 -20.87 -13.16
C ALA A 228 3.66 -21.28 -14.20
N ASP A 229 4.11 -22.52 -14.18
CA ASP A 229 5.06 -23.00 -15.19
C ASP A 229 4.36 -23.34 -16.52
N VAL A 230 4.64 -22.52 -17.54
CA VAL A 230 4.13 -22.69 -18.91
C VAL A 230 4.80 -23.88 -19.61
N ALA A 231 6.06 -24.18 -19.28
CA ALA A 231 6.83 -25.27 -19.86
C ALA A 231 6.59 -26.62 -19.17
N MET A 232 5.64 -26.69 -18.23
CA MET A 232 5.34 -27.90 -17.48
C MET A 232 4.88 -29.04 -18.40
N PRO A 233 5.49 -30.24 -18.32
CA PRO A 233 5.06 -31.40 -19.08
C PRO A 233 3.59 -31.76 -18.83
N HIS A 234 2.90 -32.23 -19.87
CA HIS A 234 1.48 -32.57 -19.80
C HIS A 234 1.16 -33.63 -18.74
N GLU A 235 2.04 -34.62 -18.57
CA GLU A 235 1.93 -35.66 -17.55
C GLU A 235 1.91 -35.07 -16.14
N ILE A 236 2.84 -34.15 -15.86
CA ILE A 236 2.97 -33.47 -14.56
C ILE A 236 1.77 -32.57 -14.30
N ARG A 237 1.36 -31.79 -15.31
CA ARG A 237 0.17 -30.93 -15.25
C ARG A 237 -1.08 -31.72 -14.89
N THR A 238 -1.27 -32.89 -15.52
CA THR A 238 -2.40 -33.78 -15.24
C THR A 238 -2.31 -34.39 -13.85
N ALA A 239 -1.11 -34.82 -13.42
CA ALA A 239 -0.88 -35.34 -12.09
C ALA A 239 -1.23 -34.31 -11.00
N VAL A 240 -0.77 -33.05 -11.15
CA VAL A 240 -1.09 -31.98 -10.20
C VAL A 240 -2.60 -31.69 -10.18
N LYS A 241 -3.27 -31.64 -11.34
CA LYS A 241 -4.73 -31.45 -11.41
C LYS A 241 -5.49 -32.58 -10.69
N ASN A 242 -5.08 -33.83 -10.88
CA ASN A 242 -5.69 -34.97 -10.20
C ASN A 242 -5.52 -34.89 -8.68
N ILE A 243 -4.30 -34.59 -8.20
CA ILE A 243 -4.03 -34.45 -6.75
C ILE A 243 -4.88 -33.33 -6.14
N CYS A 244 -5.04 -32.20 -6.83
CA CYS A 244 -5.84 -31.10 -6.32
C CYS A 244 -7.33 -31.44 -6.29
N ASN A 245 -7.85 -32.11 -7.33
CA ASN A 245 -9.24 -32.59 -7.38
C ASN A 245 -9.56 -33.58 -6.25
N GLU A 246 -8.64 -34.50 -5.93
CA GLU A 246 -8.80 -35.44 -4.81
C GLU A 246 -8.87 -34.75 -3.44
N ASN A 247 -8.31 -33.54 -3.32
CA ASN A 247 -8.29 -32.76 -2.08
C ASN A 247 -9.30 -31.60 -2.09
N ASP A 248 -10.22 -31.56 -3.07
CA ASP A 248 -11.24 -30.51 -3.25
C ASP A 248 -10.65 -29.08 -3.35
N VAL A 249 -9.51 -28.96 -4.04
CA VAL A 249 -8.79 -27.69 -4.22
C VAL A 249 -8.92 -27.22 -5.67
N GLU A 250 -9.32 -25.95 -5.86
CA GLU A 250 -9.47 -25.35 -7.19
C GLU A 250 -8.10 -25.15 -7.86
N VAL A 251 -8.00 -25.50 -9.15
CA VAL A 251 -6.77 -25.31 -9.94
C VAL A 251 -7.01 -24.32 -11.06
N GLN A 252 -6.15 -23.31 -11.14
CA GLN A 252 -6.18 -22.29 -12.19
C GLN A 252 -4.85 -22.26 -12.96
N ASP A 253 -4.96 -22.08 -14.27
CA ASP A 253 -3.80 -21.90 -15.13
C ASP A 253 -3.35 -20.44 -15.14
N PHE A 254 -2.04 -20.18 -15.16
CA PHE A 254 -1.49 -18.82 -15.10
C PHE A 254 -2.06 -17.87 -16.14
N SER A 255 -2.15 -18.31 -17.41
CA SER A 255 -2.69 -17.51 -18.49
C SER A 255 -4.16 -17.12 -18.24
N TYR A 256 -4.94 -18.05 -17.69
CA TYR A 256 -6.34 -17.81 -17.32
C TYR A 256 -6.45 -16.87 -16.11
N TYR A 257 -5.63 -17.09 -15.08
CA TYR A 257 -5.60 -16.28 -13.88
C TYR A 257 -5.31 -14.81 -14.21
N ILE A 258 -4.27 -14.54 -14.99
CA ILE A 258 -3.87 -13.18 -15.37
C ILE A 258 -4.89 -12.50 -16.29
N GLN A 259 -5.49 -13.21 -17.25
CA GLN A 259 -6.53 -12.65 -18.13
C GLN A 259 -7.78 -12.22 -17.33
N ASN A 260 -8.13 -12.97 -16.28
CA ASN A 260 -9.32 -12.70 -15.50
C ASN A 260 -9.06 -11.74 -14.31
N SER A 261 -7.82 -11.71 -13.78
CA SER A 261 -7.42 -10.83 -12.67
C SER A 261 -7.03 -9.42 -13.11
N THR A 262 -6.51 -9.29 -14.33
CA THR A 262 -6.13 -8.00 -14.92
C THR A 262 -6.82 -7.85 -16.26
N GLY A 263 -7.82 -6.98 -16.31
CA GLY A 263 -8.22 -6.39 -17.58
C GLY A 263 -6.98 -5.84 -18.28
N VAL A 264 -6.63 -6.46 -19.40
CA VAL A 264 -5.57 -6.08 -20.34
C VAL A 264 -4.18 -5.92 -19.70
N VAL A 265 -3.41 -7.01 -19.64
CA VAL A 265 -1.96 -6.91 -19.42
C VAL A 265 -1.32 -6.14 -20.57
N SER A 266 -0.48 -5.15 -20.25
CA SER A 266 0.25 -4.41 -21.27
C SER A 266 1.32 -5.32 -21.90
N LEU A 267 1.28 -5.43 -23.23
CA LEU A 267 2.23 -6.18 -24.06
C LEU A 267 3.69 -5.93 -23.67
N ARG A 268 4.00 -4.69 -23.28
CA ARG A 268 5.32 -4.27 -22.83
C ARG A 268 5.83 -5.01 -21.58
N GLY A 269 4.98 -5.22 -20.58
CA GLY A 269 5.37 -5.94 -19.37
C GLY A 269 5.58 -7.43 -19.62
N LEU A 270 4.90 -8.00 -20.63
CA LEU A 270 5.03 -9.39 -21.03
C LEU A 270 6.33 -9.62 -21.84
N LEU A 271 6.68 -8.66 -22.69
CA LEU A 271 7.89 -8.68 -23.52
C LEU A 271 9.18 -8.36 -22.74
N GLU A 272 9.16 -7.46 -21.76
CA GLU A 272 10.35 -7.15 -20.93
C GLU A 272 10.79 -8.35 -20.06
N LEU A 273 9.91 -9.34 -19.85
CA LEU A 273 10.16 -10.50 -18.99
C LEU A 273 10.46 -11.79 -19.78
N ALA A 274 10.26 -11.79 -21.10
CA ALA A 274 10.50 -12.96 -21.93
C ALA A 274 11.96 -13.01 -22.39
N LYS A 275 12.78 -13.89 -21.77
CA LYS A 275 14.22 -14.07 -22.08
C LYS A 275 14.53 -15.07 -23.21
N GLY A 276 13.51 -15.66 -23.82
CA GLY A 276 13.64 -16.66 -24.89
C GLY A 276 13.13 -16.13 -26.23
N ASN A 277 13.06 -17.03 -27.23
CA ASN A 277 12.54 -16.69 -28.54
C ASN A 277 11.05 -16.30 -28.44
N VAL A 278 10.69 -15.13 -28.96
CA VAL A 278 9.31 -14.61 -28.96
C VAL A 278 8.82 -14.54 -30.40
N GLU A 279 7.66 -15.12 -30.68
CA GLU A 279 6.99 -15.05 -31.96
C GLU A 279 5.79 -14.11 -31.84
N LEU A 280 5.80 -13.00 -32.57
CA LEU A 280 4.68 -12.08 -32.65
C LEU A 280 3.83 -12.42 -33.86
N VAL A 281 2.54 -12.67 -33.65
CA VAL A 281 1.58 -12.91 -34.74
C VAL A 281 0.65 -11.70 -34.84
N ASN A 282 0.68 -11.00 -35.97
CA ASN A 282 -0.17 -9.85 -36.26
C ASN A 282 -0.98 -10.11 -37.53
N GLU A 283 -2.31 -10.23 -37.40
CA GLU A 283 -3.25 -10.39 -38.52
C GLU A 283 -2.89 -11.48 -39.56
N GLY A 284 -2.14 -12.50 -39.16
CA GLY A 284 -1.74 -13.64 -40.00
C GLY A 284 -0.25 -13.68 -40.36
N ASP A 285 0.48 -12.59 -40.15
CA ASP A 285 1.94 -12.53 -40.34
C ASP A 285 2.65 -12.82 -39.01
N SER A 286 3.62 -13.74 -39.05
CA SER A 286 4.38 -14.21 -37.88
C SER A 286 5.85 -13.80 -37.97
N ASP A 287 6.32 -13.00 -37.01
CA ASP A 287 7.72 -12.61 -36.89
C ASP A 287 8.34 -13.22 -35.62
N THR A 288 9.48 -13.91 -35.77
CA THR A 288 10.22 -14.48 -34.64
C THR A 288 11.40 -13.59 -34.23
N PHE A 289 11.51 -13.32 -32.93
CA PHE A 289 12.56 -12.51 -32.31
C PHE A 289 13.32 -13.34 -31.27
N GLU A 290 14.61 -13.06 -31.10
CA GLU A 290 15.46 -13.78 -30.14
C GLU A 290 15.19 -13.43 -28.67
N ASN A 291 14.60 -12.27 -28.40
CA ASN A 291 14.33 -11.78 -27.05
C ASN A 291 13.15 -10.79 -27.09
N GLY A 292 12.40 -10.69 -25.98
CA GLY A 292 11.23 -9.81 -25.91
C GLY A 292 11.54 -8.31 -26.05
N GLU A 293 12.77 -7.87 -25.74
CA GLU A 293 13.21 -6.50 -26.03
C GLU A 293 13.28 -6.18 -27.53
N LYS A 294 13.73 -7.14 -28.36
CA LYS A 294 13.79 -6.96 -29.82
C LYS A 294 12.39 -6.92 -30.43
N ALA A 295 11.49 -7.77 -29.91
CA ALA A 295 10.08 -7.79 -30.27
C ALA A 295 9.36 -6.48 -29.88
N LEU A 296 9.78 -5.84 -28.79
CA LEU A 296 9.23 -4.54 -28.38
C LEU A 296 9.64 -3.40 -29.31
N ILE A 297 10.87 -3.45 -29.84
CA ILE A 297 11.40 -2.41 -30.75
C ILE A 297 10.73 -2.47 -32.12
N SER A 298 10.31 -3.66 -32.59
CA SER A 298 9.62 -3.82 -33.88
C SER A 298 8.15 -3.38 -33.87
N LEU A 299 7.55 -3.27 -32.68
CA LEU A 299 6.15 -2.88 -32.52
C LEU A 299 6.01 -1.35 -32.46
N ASP A 300 5.83 -0.70 -33.61
CA ASP A 300 5.48 0.72 -33.67
C ASP A 300 3.96 0.91 -33.54
N GLY A 301 3.49 1.31 -32.35
CA GLY A 301 2.08 1.61 -32.06
C GLY A 301 1.51 0.98 -30.78
N LYS A 302 0.22 1.22 -30.50
CA LYS A 302 -0.52 0.52 -29.44
C LYS A 302 -1.05 -0.79 -29.99
N TYR A 303 -0.81 -1.88 -29.27
CA TYR A 303 -1.27 -3.22 -29.61
C TYR A 303 -1.96 -3.84 -28.39
N VAL A 304 -3.03 -4.58 -28.65
CA VAL A 304 -3.73 -5.40 -27.65
C VAL A 304 -3.33 -6.85 -27.86
N VAL A 305 -3.01 -7.54 -26.77
CA VAL A 305 -2.72 -8.98 -26.79
C VAL A 305 -4.04 -9.73 -26.89
N LYS A 306 -4.22 -10.50 -27.97
CA LYS A 306 -5.38 -11.40 -28.16
C LYS A 306 -5.17 -12.74 -27.46
N SER A 307 -3.98 -13.32 -27.63
CA SER A 307 -3.66 -14.62 -27.07
C SER A 307 -2.16 -14.73 -26.79
N VAL A 308 -1.81 -15.59 -25.83
CA VAL A 308 -0.42 -15.94 -25.52
C VAL A 308 -0.35 -17.45 -25.43
N ALA A 309 0.47 -18.05 -26.28
CA ALA A 309 0.72 -19.48 -26.34
C ALA A 309 2.22 -19.75 -26.24
N SER A 310 2.59 -20.99 -25.97
CA SER A 310 3.99 -21.43 -26.00
C SER A 310 4.09 -22.63 -26.93
N ASN A 311 5.06 -22.58 -27.84
CA ASN A 311 5.33 -23.65 -28.81
C ASN A 311 6.80 -24.08 -28.68
N GLY A 312 7.05 -25.13 -27.89
CA GLY A 312 8.40 -25.56 -27.53
C GLY A 312 9.15 -24.47 -26.75
N ASP A 313 10.31 -24.06 -27.26
CA ASP A 313 11.15 -23.01 -26.65
C ASP A 313 10.73 -21.58 -27.05
N LYS A 314 9.58 -21.42 -27.72
CA LYS A 314 9.08 -20.14 -28.21
C LYS A 314 7.83 -19.67 -27.46
N LEU A 315 7.78 -18.37 -27.16
CA LEU A 315 6.58 -17.70 -26.66
C LEU A 315 5.86 -17.03 -27.84
N VAL A 316 4.67 -17.52 -28.18
CA VAL A 316 3.84 -16.99 -29.28
C VAL A 316 2.84 -16.00 -28.70
N ILE A 317 2.90 -14.75 -29.14
CA ILE A 317 2.00 -13.68 -28.68
C ILE A 317 1.23 -13.19 -29.91
N GLU A 318 -0.07 -13.43 -29.91
CA GLU A 318 -0.96 -12.90 -30.93
C GLU A 318 -1.39 -11.50 -30.51
N VAL A 319 -1.05 -10.53 -31.35
CA VAL A 319 -1.35 -9.12 -31.13
C VAL A 319 -2.26 -8.61 -32.22
N THR A 320 -3.07 -7.62 -31.88
CA THR A 320 -3.84 -6.86 -32.86
C THR A 320 -3.63 -5.40 -32.59
N LYS A 321 -3.43 -4.62 -33.65
CA LYS A 321 -3.25 -3.18 -33.55
C LYS A 321 -4.48 -2.60 -32.84
N ASP A 322 -4.24 -1.84 -31.77
CA ASP A 322 -5.27 -1.12 -31.05
C ASP A 322 -5.75 0.01 -31.95
N ILE A 323 -6.63 -0.36 -32.90
CA ILE A 323 -7.47 0.62 -33.57
C ILE A 323 -8.42 1.05 -32.47
N LEU A 324 -8.04 2.11 -31.77
CA LEU A 324 -8.97 2.93 -31.02
C LEU A 324 -10.11 3.26 -32.00
N ILE A 325 -11.17 2.46 -31.97
CA ILE A 325 -12.50 2.95 -32.23
C ILE A 325 -12.87 3.52 -30.88
N PRO A 326 -12.71 4.84 -30.65
CA PRO A 326 -13.17 5.42 -29.41
C PRO A 326 -14.64 5.04 -29.35
N ASN A 327 -15.05 4.37 -28.27
CA ASN A 327 -16.46 4.25 -27.96
C ASN A 327 -16.88 5.66 -27.53
N ASP A 328 -17.09 6.51 -28.54
CA ASP A 328 -17.38 7.91 -28.38
C ASP A 328 -18.86 7.98 -27.98
N VAL A 329 -19.11 7.79 -26.68
CA VAL A 329 -20.44 7.94 -26.06
C VAL A 329 -21.03 9.32 -26.40
N HIS A 330 -20.19 10.27 -26.82
CA HIS A 330 -20.59 11.58 -27.29
C HIS A 330 -20.93 11.66 -28.77
N ARG A 331 -20.58 10.70 -29.65
CA ARG A 331 -20.94 10.79 -31.09
C ARG A 331 -22.44 10.77 -31.32
N GLU A 332 -23.16 9.82 -30.72
CA GLU A 332 -24.63 9.79 -30.84
C GLU A 332 -25.28 11.05 -30.28
N TRP A 333 -24.75 11.57 -29.17
CA TRP A 333 -25.24 12.81 -28.57
C TRP A 333 -24.90 14.05 -29.40
N VAL A 334 -23.70 14.12 -29.98
CA VAL A 334 -23.25 15.23 -30.84
C VAL A 334 -24.02 15.21 -32.16
N GLU A 335 -24.23 14.05 -32.77
CA GLU A 335 -25.07 13.92 -33.98
C GLU A 335 -26.53 14.31 -33.67
N LYS A 336 -27.05 13.91 -32.52
CA LYS A 336 -28.40 14.29 -32.08
C LYS A 336 -28.50 15.80 -31.79
N TYR A 337 -27.51 16.38 -31.12
CA TYR A 337 -27.44 17.82 -30.85
C TYR A 337 -27.30 18.64 -32.13
N LYS A 338 -26.46 18.20 -33.08
CA LYS A 338 -26.32 18.84 -34.39
C LYS A 338 -27.61 18.80 -35.19
N ASN A 339 -28.35 17.68 -35.14
CA ASN A 339 -29.66 17.56 -35.77
C ASN A 339 -30.74 18.43 -35.10
N GLU A 340 -30.63 18.67 -33.79
CA GLU A 340 -31.60 19.48 -33.03
C GLU A 340 -31.30 20.99 -33.08
N THR A 341 -30.03 21.40 -33.20
CA THR A 341 -29.61 22.81 -33.05
C THR A 341 -28.88 23.40 -34.25
N GLY A 342 -28.33 22.56 -35.15
CA GLY A 342 -27.57 23.00 -36.32
C GLY A 342 -26.14 23.48 -36.04
N GLU A 343 -25.68 23.45 -34.79
CA GLU A 343 -24.33 23.89 -34.40
C GLU A 343 -23.36 22.71 -34.21
N ASP A 344 -22.15 22.83 -34.77
CA ASP A 344 -21.06 21.87 -34.60
C ASP A 344 -20.26 22.17 -33.33
N ILE A 345 -20.22 21.21 -32.40
CA ILE A 345 -19.41 21.31 -31.16
C ILE A 345 -18.12 20.51 -31.35
N SER A 346 -16.96 21.16 -31.19
CA SER A 346 -15.67 20.49 -31.06
C SER A 346 -15.25 20.39 -29.59
N PHE A 347 -14.94 19.18 -29.13
CA PHE A 347 -14.25 18.95 -27.86
C PHE A 347 -12.75 18.84 -28.14
N PHE A 348 -11.93 19.65 -27.46
CA PHE A 348 -10.46 19.58 -27.52
C PHE A 348 -9.91 18.47 -26.62
#